data_AF-A0AAN4WS52-F1
#
_entry.id   AF-A0AAN4WS52-F1
#
_cell.length_a   1.000
_cell.length_b   1.000
_cell.length_c   1.000
_cell.angle_alpha   90.00
_cell.angle_beta   90.00
_cell.angle_gamma   90.00
#
_symmetry.space_group_name_H-M   'P 1'
#
loop_
_entity.id
_entity.type
_entity.pdbx_description
1 polymer ?
#
loop_
_entity_poly.entity_id
_entity_poly.type
_entity_poly.pdbx_seq_one_letter_code
_entity_poly.pdbx_strand_id
1 'polypeptide(L)'
;MPSLNRQPSIRLQSEIQELSSGANPSQGPDAAPPSRKVGRPRLGELLKQELRQEKIEQAEKAEQDRQQRRAALEQLVHSALPDGGQAMKRLKERAVRKHPKTAAQIWHSVQTGMPKTMKDQRRSAFETLVRADLRALASTGQIAPRAAVDQLTEALGEGIFGQGILKRDRALLLEILGDLSLEGLYRRWNLAMTDDTKPAFTDADLLQVPKPFGAGKSTHVYEVKLKETDGAVLNALFKPIPREDWSYAGWATGIPRSDPQTVMRNLATVDYARKLGFHVIPDTRVALIDVEKKPFDPSVGLLMELAPGEPAERTPANVLARADVRAEVTKLQLLDHLTGEGDRHGFNYFIHIDADDRPTVMGIDNDQCFGEKLTAPADARYADDSQHRLLEGVGLPPVVDTDMERAIEAMTEDDIHSMLGNKLNTAEIAAALQRYRGLKAHIVQLREQNLVIDPKDWETPQVQALMTPQNSYLARDLQRVAGA
;
A
#
# COMPACT_ATOMS: atom_id res chain seq x y z
N MET A 1 -35.25 21.15 -32.28
CA MET A 1 -36.51 20.56 -32.78
C MET A 1 -36.30 20.18 -34.24
N PRO A 2 -36.62 18.95 -34.67
CA PRO A 2 -35.60 18.04 -35.17
C PRO A 2 -35.78 17.62 -36.64
N SER A 3 -34.68 17.30 -37.33
CA SER A 3 -34.72 16.42 -38.50
C SER A 3 -33.99 15.11 -38.17
N LEU A 4 -34.81 14.09 -37.95
CA LEU A 4 -34.43 12.69 -37.78
C LEU A 4 -33.68 12.19 -39.03
N ASN A 5 -32.44 11.74 -38.85
CA ASN A 5 -31.74 10.97 -39.87
C ASN A 5 -31.80 9.48 -39.50
N ARG A 6 -32.51 8.72 -40.34
CA ARG A 6 -32.77 7.29 -40.22
C ARG A 6 -31.49 6.50 -40.51
N GLN A 7 -31.17 5.54 -39.65
CA GLN A 7 -30.22 4.47 -39.93
C GLN A 7 -30.82 3.48 -40.95
N PRO A 8 -30.01 2.87 -41.83
CA PRO A 8 -30.48 1.81 -42.71
C PRO A 8 -30.48 0.44 -41.99
N SER A 9 -31.59 -0.26 -42.16
CA SER A 9 -31.82 -1.64 -41.74
C SER A 9 -30.97 -2.60 -42.59
N ILE A 10 -30.08 -3.36 -41.95
CA ILE A 10 -29.36 -4.47 -42.57
C ILE A 10 -30.28 -5.70 -42.53
N ARG A 11 -30.76 -6.09 -43.71
CA ARG A 11 -31.60 -7.25 -43.95
C ARG A 11 -30.69 -8.41 -44.34
N LEU A 12 -30.38 -9.32 -43.40
CA LEU A 12 -29.70 -10.58 -43.69
C LEU A 12 -30.72 -11.55 -44.31
N GLN A 13 -30.64 -11.72 -45.63
CA GLN A 13 -31.23 -12.86 -46.34
C GLN A 13 -30.18 -13.97 -46.35
N SER A 14 -30.46 -15.07 -45.65
CA SER A 14 -29.70 -16.32 -45.80
C SER A 14 -30.30 -17.14 -46.94
N GLU A 15 -29.56 -17.19 -48.05
CA GLU A 15 -29.71 -18.21 -49.09
C GLU A 15 -29.23 -19.56 -48.52
N ILE A 16 -30.15 -20.51 -48.35
CA ILE A 16 -29.82 -21.92 -48.14
C ILE A 16 -29.88 -22.58 -49.51
N GLN A 17 -28.73 -23.05 -49.95
CA GLN A 17 -28.50 -23.70 -51.23
C GLN A 17 -29.06 -25.13 -51.22
N GLU A 18 -29.84 -25.43 -52.25
CA GLU A 18 -30.46 -26.72 -52.55
C GLU A 18 -29.42 -27.80 -52.86
N LEU A 19 -29.60 -28.99 -52.28
CA LEU A 19 -29.10 -30.25 -52.84
C LEU A 19 -30.25 -31.26 -52.84
N SER A 20 -30.76 -31.53 -54.04
CA SER A 20 -31.72 -32.58 -54.35
C SER A 20 -31.23 -33.33 -55.58
N SER A 21 -30.98 -34.63 -55.45
CA SER A 21 -31.22 -35.61 -56.51
C SER A 21 -31.15 -37.02 -55.93
N GLY A 22 -32.23 -37.80 -56.02
CA GLY A 22 -32.15 -39.24 -55.78
C GLY A 22 -33.46 -39.97 -55.41
N ALA A 23 -34.37 -40.08 -56.39
CA ALA A 23 -35.27 -41.22 -56.66
C ALA A 23 -36.21 -41.81 -55.57
N ASN A 24 -37.51 -41.63 -55.84
CA ASN A 24 -38.70 -42.45 -55.50
C ASN A 24 -38.56 -43.95 -55.87
N PRO A 25 -39.48 -44.92 -55.55
CA PRO A 25 -40.87 -44.75 -55.05
C PRO A 25 -41.37 -45.79 -54.01
N SER A 26 -42.51 -45.50 -53.34
CA SER A 26 -43.73 -46.33 -53.41
C SER A 26 -44.79 -45.85 -52.41
N GLN A 27 -46.03 -45.92 -52.87
CA GLN A 27 -47.23 -45.30 -52.32
C GLN A 27 -47.79 -46.07 -51.12
N GLY A 28 -48.30 -45.31 -50.14
CA GLY A 28 -49.33 -45.74 -49.19
C GLY A 28 -50.26 -44.54 -48.95
N PRO A 29 -51.58 -44.67 -49.12
CA PRO A 29 -52.51 -43.55 -49.02
C PRO A 29 -52.89 -43.27 -47.56
N ASP A 30 -53.26 -42.02 -47.30
CA ASP A 30 -54.05 -41.56 -46.16
C ASP A 30 -53.46 -41.70 -44.74
N ALA A 31 -52.62 -40.73 -44.38
CA ALA A 31 -52.61 -40.19 -43.03
C ALA A 31 -52.31 -38.69 -43.08
N ALA A 32 -53.30 -37.87 -42.70
CA ALA A 32 -53.12 -36.44 -42.53
C ALA A 32 -51.93 -36.16 -41.58
N PRO A 33 -51.01 -35.25 -41.93
CA PRO A 33 -49.88 -34.95 -41.05
C PRO A 33 -50.44 -34.44 -39.72
N PRO A 34 -50.04 -35.01 -38.56
CA PRO A 34 -50.50 -34.51 -37.28
C PRO A 34 -50.07 -33.04 -37.21
N SER A 35 -51.04 -32.14 -37.04
CA SER A 35 -50.78 -30.72 -36.83
C SER A 35 -49.79 -30.63 -35.68
N ARG A 36 -48.52 -30.31 -35.98
CA ARG A 36 -47.51 -30.03 -34.97
C ARG A 36 -48.05 -28.85 -34.17
N LYS A 37 -48.66 -29.13 -33.03
CA LYS A 37 -48.96 -28.10 -32.03
C LYS A 37 -47.60 -27.52 -31.64
N VAL A 38 -47.25 -26.40 -32.25
CA VAL A 38 -46.10 -25.59 -31.84
C VAL A 38 -46.44 -25.11 -30.44
N GLY A 39 -46.00 -25.88 -29.43
CA GLY A 39 -46.15 -25.50 -28.04
C GLY A 39 -45.46 -24.17 -27.86
N ARG A 40 -46.19 -23.15 -27.40
CA ARG A 40 -45.57 -21.88 -27.01
C ARG A 40 -44.51 -22.20 -25.95
N PRO A 41 -43.27 -21.71 -26.11
CA PRO A 41 -42.22 -21.95 -25.13
C PRO A 41 -42.70 -21.48 -23.75
N ARG A 42 -42.41 -22.28 -22.73
CA ARG A 42 -42.78 -21.92 -21.35
C ARG A 42 -41.94 -20.71 -20.94
N LEU A 43 -42.47 -19.83 -20.08
CA LEU A 43 -41.75 -18.62 -19.61
C LEU A 43 -40.32 -18.93 -19.10
N GLY A 44 -40.13 -20.07 -18.42
CA GLY A 44 -38.80 -20.50 -17.97
C GLY A 44 -37.82 -20.90 -19.09
N GLU A 45 -38.31 -21.29 -20.27
CA GLU A 45 -37.47 -21.54 -21.46
C GLU A 45 -37.04 -20.21 -22.10
N LEU A 46 -37.94 -19.22 -22.14
CA LEU A 46 -37.63 -17.87 -22.62
C LEU A 46 -36.58 -17.19 -21.73
N LEU A 47 -36.72 -17.24 -20.40
CA LEU A 47 -35.74 -16.68 -19.47
C LEU A 47 -34.35 -17.36 -19.58
N LYS A 48 -34.32 -18.69 -19.79
CA LYS A 48 -33.06 -19.40 -20.03
C LYS A 48 -32.41 -19.01 -21.36
N GLN A 49 -33.21 -18.74 -22.38
CA GLN A 49 -32.73 -18.27 -23.67
C GLN A 49 -32.18 -16.85 -23.57
N GLU A 50 -32.85 -15.96 -22.85
CA GLU A 50 -32.41 -14.58 -22.60
C GLU A 50 -31.09 -14.56 -21.81
N LEU A 51 -30.97 -15.33 -20.71
CA LEU A 51 -29.72 -15.43 -19.96
C LEU A 51 -28.55 -16.00 -20.80
N ARG A 52 -28.83 -16.92 -21.73
CA ARG A 52 -27.81 -17.43 -22.65
C ARG A 52 -27.38 -16.36 -23.65
N GLN A 53 -28.35 -15.61 -24.18
CA GLN A 53 -28.09 -14.52 -25.10
C GLN A 53 -27.25 -13.42 -24.44
N GLU A 54 -27.62 -13.02 -23.22
CA GLU A 54 -26.86 -12.05 -22.42
C GLU A 54 -25.41 -12.53 -22.19
N LYS A 55 -25.21 -13.81 -21.85
CA LYS A 55 -23.86 -14.37 -21.67
C LYS A 55 -23.05 -14.41 -22.97
N ILE A 56 -23.69 -14.68 -24.11
CA ILE A 56 -23.03 -14.65 -25.42
C ILE A 56 -22.61 -13.22 -25.75
N GLU A 57 -23.50 -12.24 -25.57
CA GLU A 57 -23.22 -10.82 -25.82
C GLU A 57 -22.11 -10.30 -24.90
N GLN A 58 -22.11 -10.68 -23.62
CA GLN A 58 -21.03 -10.37 -22.69
C GLN A 58 -19.69 -10.99 -23.12
N ALA A 59 -19.69 -12.23 -23.61
CA ALA A 59 -18.49 -12.91 -24.09
C ALA A 59 -17.95 -12.28 -25.39
N GLU A 60 -18.82 -11.98 -26.35
CA GLU A 60 -18.45 -11.29 -27.59
C GLU A 60 -17.88 -9.90 -27.31
N LYS A 61 -18.52 -9.15 -26.40
CA LYS A 61 -18.01 -7.85 -25.96
C LYS A 61 -16.63 -7.97 -25.30
N ALA A 62 -16.44 -8.95 -24.40
CA ALA A 62 -15.16 -9.19 -23.75
C ALA A 62 -14.06 -9.58 -24.75
N GLU A 63 -14.40 -10.36 -25.79
CA GLU A 63 -13.46 -10.70 -26.86
C GLU A 63 -13.09 -9.48 -27.70
N GLN A 64 -14.07 -8.65 -28.08
CA GLN A 64 -13.83 -7.39 -28.79
C GLN A 64 -12.94 -6.44 -27.98
N ASP A 65 -13.25 -6.26 -26.70
CA ASP A 65 -12.44 -5.44 -25.77
C ASP A 65 -11.01 -5.97 -25.67
N ARG A 66 -10.83 -7.30 -25.62
CA ARG A 66 -9.50 -7.94 -25.62
C ARG A 66 -8.76 -7.72 -26.94
N GLN A 67 -9.41 -7.85 -28.09
CA GLN A 67 -8.79 -7.63 -29.40
C GLN A 67 -8.37 -6.16 -29.57
N GLN A 68 -9.22 -5.21 -29.17
CA GLN A 68 -8.92 -3.78 -29.18
C GLN A 68 -7.73 -3.45 -28.27
N ARG A 69 -7.72 -3.98 -27.04
CA ARG A 69 -6.60 -3.83 -26.11
C ARG A 69 -5.30 -4.38 -26.70
N ARG A 70 -5.35 -5.58 -27.29
CA ARG A 70 -4.20 -6.22 -27.94
C ARG A 70 -3.66 -5.37 -29.09
N ALA A 71 -4.53 -4.85 -29.94
CA ALA A 71 -4.14 -3.98 -31.06
C ALA A 71 -3.53 -2.65 -30.58
N ALA A 72 -4.11 -2.03 -29.54
CA ALA A 72 -3.56 -0.81 -28.94
C ALA A 72 -2.16 -1.05 -28.33
N LEU A 73 -1.99 -2.17 -27.62
CA LEU A 73 -0.70 -2.59 -27.08
C LEU A 73 0.33 -2.86 -28.17
N GLU A 74 -0.06 -3.56 -29.23
CA GLU A 74 0.80 -3.82 -30.39
C GLU A 74 1.26 -2.52 -31.05
N GLN A 75 0.35 -1.57 -31.26
CA GLN A 75 0.66 -0.25 -31.81
C GLN A 75 1.62 0.53 -30.88
N LEU A 76 1.35 0.54 -29.58
CA LEU A 76 2.20 1.22 -28.59
C LEU A 76 3.63 0.66 -28.60
N VAL A 77 3.77 -0.67 -28.52
CA VAL A 77 5.09 -1.33 -28.50
C VAL A 77 5.86 -1.08 -29.79
N HIS A 78 5.22 -1.22 -30.96
CA HIS A 78 5.89 -0.97 -32.25
C HIS A 78 6.31 0.50 -32.41
N SER A 79 5.49 1.44 -31.94
CA SER A 79 5.80 2.86 -32.01
C SER A 79 6.94 3.25 -31.07
N ALA A 80 6.94 2.72 -29.85
CA ALA A 80 7.94 3.04 -28.85
C ALA A 80 9.28 2.32 -29.07
N LEU A 81 9.23 1.08 -29.56
CA LEU A 81 10.36 0.17 -29.63
C LEU A 81 10.53 -0.34 -31.07
N PRO A 82 10.96 0.51 -32.02
CA PRO A 82 11.23 0.06 -33.38
C PRO A 82 12.25 -1.10 -33.36
N ASP A 83 12.00 -2.11 -34.19
CA ASP A 83 12.74 -3.39 -34.22
C ASP A 83 12.73 -4.20 -32.91
N GLY A 84 11.89 -3.80 -31.95
CA GLY A 84 11.75 -4.37 -30.60
C GLY A 84 12.58 -3.68 -29.52
N GLY A 85 13.27 -2.58 -29.82
CA GLY A 85 14.09 -1.87 -28.82
C GLY A 85 15.47 -2.50 -28.59
N GLN A 86 16.25 -1.88 -27.70
CA GLN A 86 17.65 -2.22 -27.50
C GLN A 86 17.83 -3.59 -26.81
N ALA A 87 16.98 -3.90 -25.83
CA ALA A 87 17.01 -5.17 -25.13
C ALA A 87 16.72 -6.32 -26.09
N MET A 88 15.68 -6.21 -26.93
CA MET A 88 15.36 -7.26 -27.90
C MET A 88 16.39 -7.40 -28.98
N LYS A 89 16.93 -6.30 -29.51
CA LYS A 89 18.04 -6.36 -30.47
C LYS A 89 19.19 -7.18 -29.90
N ARG A 90 19.57 -6.91 -28.65
CA ARG A 90 20.62 -7.66 -27.94
C ARG A 90 20.28 -9.15 -27.79
N LEU A 91 19.05 -9.49 -27.46
CA LEU A 91 18.62 -10.88 -27.31
C LEU A 91 18.55 -11.63 -28.65
N LYS A 92 18.07 -11.00 -29.72
CA LYS A 92 18.05 -11.55 -31.08
C LYS A 92 19.47 -11.81 -31.59
N GLU A 93 20.40 -10.88 -31.41
CA GLU A 93 21.82 -11.06 -31.74
C GLU A 93 22.44 -12.25 -31.00
N ARG A 94 22.10 -12.43 -29.71
CA ARG A 94 22.54 -13.58 -28.92
C ARG A 94 21.94 -14.89 -29.46
N ALA A 95 20.67 -14.89 -29.82
CA ALA A 95 20.00 -16.06 -30.41
C ALA A 95 20.64 -16.45 -31.75
N VAL A 96 20.90 -15.48 -32.63
CA VAL A 96 21.58 -15.68 -33.92
C VAL A 96 22.98 -16.26 -33.73
N ARG A 97 23.77 -15.76 -32.76
CA ARG A 97 25.09 -16.34 -32.49
C ARG A 97 25.04 -17.76 -31.92
N LYS A 98 23.98 -18.11 -31.20
CA LYS A 98 23.79 -19.45 -30.64
C LYS A 98 23.29 -20.45 -31.69
N HIS A 99 22.47 -19.98 -32.63
CA HIS A 99 21.86 -20.78 -33.69
C HIS A 99 21.95 -20.02 -35.04
N PRO A 100 23.14 -19.90 -35.62
CA PRO A 100 23.32 -19.19 -36.89
C PRO A 100 22.61 -19.95 -38.02
N LYS A 101 21.87 -19.23 -38.86
CA LYS A 101 21.10 -19.79 -39.99
C LYS A 101 21.75 -19.52 -41.35
N THR A 102 22.66 -18.55 -41.45
CA THR A 102 23.33 -18.16 -42.70
C THR A 102 24.84 -18.24 -42.57
N ALA A 103 25.56 -18.38 -43.70
CA ALA A 103 27.03 -18.42 -43.71
C ALA A 103 27.66 -17.18 -43.05
N ALA A 104 27.08 -15.99 -43.30
CA ALA A 104 27.51 -14.75 -42.65
C ALA A 104 27.34 -14.78 -41.12
N GLN A 105 26.23 -15.35 -40.63
CA GLN A 105 25.98 -15.51 -39.19
C GLN A 105 26.92 -16.54 -38.55
N ILE A 106 27.23 -17.64 -39.27
CA ILE A 106 28.22 -18.64 -38.82
C ILE A 106 29.58 -17.96 -38.66
N TRP A 107 30.05 -17.24 -39.69
CA TRP A 107 31.33 -16.54 -39.64
C TRP A 107 31.39 -15.51 -38.50
N HIS A 108 30.33 -14.70 -38.35
CA HIS A 108 30.23 -13.74 -37.25
C HIS A 108 30.25 -14.43 -35.86
N SER A 109 29.59 -15.58 -35.72
CA SER A 109 29.61 -16.36 -34.47
C SER A 109 30.99 -16.93 -34.15
N VAL A 110 31.77 -17.33 -35.17
CA VAL A 110 33.17 -17.78 -35.01
C VAL A 110 34.06 -16.62 -34.57
N GLN A 111 33.94 -15.45 -35.20
CA GLN A 111 34.73 -14.27 -34.85
C GLN A 111 34.43 -13.73 -33.43
N THR A 112 33.16 -13.71 -33.04
CA THR A 112 32.73 -13.11 -31.76
C THR A 112 32.61 -14.10 -30.60
N GLY A 113 32.71 -15.40 -30.89
CA GLY A 113 32.54 -16.48 -29.95
C GLY A 113 31.10 -16.69 -29.48
N MET A 114 30.90 -17.77 -28.74
CA MET A 114 29.62 -18.12 -28.17
C MET A 114 29.11 -17.07 -27.17
N PRO A 115 27.81 -16.76 -27.15
CA PRO A 115 27.25 -15.80 -26.20
C PRO A 115 27.43 -16.31 -24.77
N LYS A 116 28.19 -15.55 -23.98
CA LYS A 116 28.40 -15.81 -22.55
C LYS A 116 27.08 -15.71 -21.76
N THR A 117 27.01 -16.34 -20.60
CA THR A 117 25.86 -16.24 -19.68
C THR A 117 25.65 -14.79 -19.22
N MET A 118 24.38 -14.40 -19.03
CA MET A 118 24.00 -13.06 -18.55
C MET A 118 23.90 -13.07 -17.02
N LYS A 119 25.05 -13.15 -16.37
CA LYS A 119 25.18 -13.05 -14.91
C LYS A 119 25.93 -11.77 -14.53
N ASP A 120 25.78 -11.34 -13.28
CA ASP A 120 26.55 -10.25 -12.66
C ASP A 120 26.49 -8.95 -13.49
N GLN A 121 27.65 -8.37 -13.82
CA GLN A 121 27.76 -7.17 -14.65
C GLN A 121 27.01 -7.25 -15.99
N ARG A 122 26.89 -8.44 -16.60
CA ARG A 122 26.13 -8.60 -17.84
C ARG A 122 24.62 -8.56 -17.62
N ARG A 123 24.15 -9.08 -16.48
CA ARG A 123 22.73 -8.94 -16.08
C ARG A 123 22.40 -7.48 -15.86
N SER A 124 23.23 -6.77 -15.09
CA SER A 124 23.08 -5.33 -14.84
C SER A 124 23.11 -4.50 -16.13
N ALA A 125 24.07 -4.76 -17.04
CA ALA A 125 24.10 -4.07 -18.33
C ALA A 125 22.87 -4.36 -19.19
N PHE A 126 22.33 -5.59 -19.14
CA PHE A 126 21.10 -5.93 -19.85
C PHE A 126 19.87 -5.26 -19.23
N GLU A 127 19.78 -5.22 -17.89
CA GLU A 127 18.74 -4.50 -17.17
C GLU A 127 18.72 -3.00 -17.53
N THR A 128 19.88 -2.37 -17.72
CA THR A 128 19.96 -0.99 -18.21
C THR A 128 19.29 -0.81 -19.57
N LEU A 129 19.44 -1.78 -20.49
CA LEU A 129 18.74 -1.76 -21.79
C LEU A 129 17.23 -1.92 -21.60
N VAL A 130 16.80 -2.83 -20.72
CA VAL A 130 15.37 -3.03 -20.42
C VAL A 130 14.76 -1.74 -19.86
N ARG A 131 15.44 -1.08 -18.90
CA ARG A 131 15.00 0.21 -18.36
C ARG A 131 14.95 1.30 -19.42
N ALA A 132 15.89 1.33 -20.38
CA ALA A 132 15.85 2.27 -21.49
C ALA A 132 14.63 2.06 -22.40
N ASP A 133 14.34 0.80 -22.76
CA ASP A 133 13.16 0.44 -23.55
C ASP A 133 11.87 0.80 -22.80
N LEU A 134 11.80 0.55 -21.49
CA LEU A 134 10.66 0.94 -20.67
C LEU A 134 10.46 2.48 -20.62
N ARG A 135 11.54 3.29 -20.62
CA ARG A 135 11.41 4.76 -20.71
C ARG A 135 10.83 5.18 -22.05
N ALA A 136 11.28 4.56 -23.14
CA ALA A 136 10.75 4.84 -24.47
C ALA A 136 9.25 4.49 -24.55
N LEU A 137 8.86 3.36 -23.98
CA LEU A 137 7.47 2.92 -23.88
C LEU A 137 6.62 3.88 -23.05
N ALA A 138 7.08 4.27 -21.85
CA ALA A 138 6.41 5.21 -20.98
C ALA A 138 6.21 6.58 -21.64
N SER A 139 7.27 7.12 -22.27
CA SER A 139 7.25 8.40 -22.98
C SER A 139 6.28 8.38 -24.18
N THR A 140 6.35 7.33 -25.00
CA THR A 140 5.50 7.20 -26.20
C THR A 140 4.03 7.04 -25.84
N GLY A 141 3.74 6.24 -24.81
CA GLY A 141 2.38 6.01 -24.33
C GLY A 141 1.83 7.14 -23.47
N GLN A 142 2.66 8.10 -23.05
CA GLN A 142 2.33 9.09 -22.01
C GLN A 142 1.77 8.42 -20.75
N ILE A 143 2.34 7.26 -20.40
CA ILE A 143 1.94 6.46 -19.25
C ILE A 143 3.00 6.51 -18.16
N ALA A 144 2.58 6.23 -16.92
CA ALA A 144 3.51 6.11 -15.81
C ALA A 144 4.56 5.01 -16.09
N PRO A 145 5.82 5.18 -15.65
CA PRO A 145 6.87 4.18 -15.84
C PRO A 145 6.48 2.77 -15.39
N ARG A 146 5.73 2.64 -14.29
CA ARG A 146 5.26 1.33 -13.80
C ARG A 146 4.28 0.67 -14.76
N ALA A 147 3.33 1.45 -15.30
CA ALA A 147 2.40 0.95 -16.31
C ALA A 147 3.16 0.45 -17.56
N ALA A 148 4.30 1.07 -17.92
CA ALA A 148 5.13 0.55 -19.00
C ALA A 148 5.72 -0.85 -18.70
N VAL A 149 6.04 -1.16 -17.43
CA VAL A 149 6.47 -2.52 -17.03
C VAL A 149 5.36 -3.53 -17.25
N ASP A 150 4.13 -3.19 -16.85
CA ASP A 150 2.95 -4.07 -17.01
C ASP A 150 2.63 -4.29 -18.48
N GLN A 151 2.60 -3.21 -19.29
CA GLN A 151 2.35 -3.28 -20.72
C GLN A 151 3.42 -4.11 -21.45
N LEU A 152 4.71 -3.95 -21.11
CA LEU A 152 5.78 -4.74 -21.73
C LEU A 152 5.72 -6.22 -21.31
N THR A 153 5.32 -6.49 -20.07
CA THR A 153 5.10 -7.85 -19.56
C THR A 153 3.92 -8.52 -20.28
N GLU A 154 2.81 -7.81 -20.44
CA GLU A 154 1.64 -8.25 -21.21
C GLU A 154 1.99 -8.51 -22.67
N ALA A 155 2.72 -7.60 -23.32
CA ALA A 155 3.14 -7.76 -24.71
C ALA A 155 4.03 -8.99 -24.90
N LEU A 156 4.89 -9.29 -23.91
CA LEU A 156 5.70 -10.50 -23.90
C LEU A 156 4.85 -11.76 -23.69
N GLY A 157 3.80 -11.69 -22.88
CA GLY A 157 2.83 -12.77 -22.63
C GLY A 157 2.00 -13.10 -23.87
N GLU A 158 1.49 -12.08 -24.55
CA GLU A 158 0.66 -12.17 -25.77
C GLU A 158 1.50 -12.45 -27.05
N GLY A 159 2.82 -12.55 -26.91
CA GLY A 159 3.74 -12.84 -28.03
C GLY A 159 3.87 -11.70 -29.05
N ILE A 160 3.36 -10.51 -28.74
CA ILE A 160 3.59 -9.26 -29.47
C ILE A 160 5.09 -8.91 -29.40
N PHE A 161 5.68 -9.11 -28.23
CA PHE A 161 7.08 -8.87 -27.93
C PHE A 161 7.79 -10.21 -27.65
N GLY A 162 9.12 -10.25 -27.81
CA GLY A 162 9.89 -11.45 -27.44
C GLY A 162 9.97 -12.55 -28.51
N GLN A 163 9.56 -12.32 -29.76
CA GLN A 163 9.73 -13.32 -30.82
C GLN A 163 11.20 -13.44 -31.27
N GLY A 164 11.64 -14.67 -31.59
CA GLY A 164 12.97 -14.93 -32.16
C GLY A 164 14.14 -14.94 -31.16
N ILE A 165 13.87 -15.00 -29.86
CA ILE A 165 14.90 -15.07 -28.80
C ILE A 165 14.97 -16.47 -28.16
N LEU A 166 16.04 -16.75 -27.42
CA LEU A 166 16.19 -18.02 -26.70
C LEU A 166 15.21 -18.10 -25.53
N LYS A 167 14.66 -19.29 -25.24
CA LYS A 167 13.75 -19.52 -24.09
C LYS A 167 14.33 -18.99 -22.76
N ARG A 168 15.62 -19.22 -22.53
CA ARG A 168 16.34 -18.73 -21.33
C ARG A 168 16.46 -17.21 -21.28
N ASP A 169 16.56 -16.55 -22.43
CA ASP A 169 16.69 -15.09 -22.51
C ASP A 169 15.31 -14.44 -22.29
N ARG A 170 14.23 -15.08 -22.79
CA ARG A 170 12.85 -14.69 -22.44
C ARG A 170 12.58 -14.82 -20.94
N ALA A 171 13.02 -15.90 -20.31
CA ALA A 171 12.88 -16.10 -18.87
C ALA A 171 13.62 -15.00 -18.07
N LEU A 172 14.86 -14.66 -18.46
CA LEU A 172 15.60 -13.56 -17.84
C LEU A 172 14.92 -12.19 -18.03
N LEU A 173 14.33 -11.93 -19.20
CA LEU A 173 13.57 -10.69 -19.40
C LEU A 173 12.34 -10.62 -18.49
N LEU A 174 11.58 -11.73 -18.36
CA LEU A 174 10.46 -11.81 -17.42
C LEU A 174 10.90 -11.64 -15.96
N GLU A 175 12.04 -12.21 -15.58
CA GLU A 175 12.63 -12.05 -14.24
C GLU A 175 12.93 -10.58 -13.95
N ILE A 176 13.58 -9.88 -14.89
CA ILE A 176 13.89 -8.44 -14.75
C ILE A 176 12.60 -7.62 -14.68
N LEU A 177 11.62 -7.86 -15.55
CA LEU A 177 10.34 -7.15 -15.51
C LEU A 177 9.60 -7.44 -14.19
N GLY A 178 9.66 -8.68 -13.70
CA GLY A 178 9.17 -9.07 -12.38
C GLY A 178 9.85 -8.27 -11.26
N ASP A 179 11.17 -8.14 -11.29
CA ASP A 179 11.92 -7.32 -10.33
C ASP A 179 11.54 -5.82 -10.42
N LEU A 180 11.21 -5.32 -11.61
CA LEU A 180 10.79 -3.92 -11.84
C LEU A 180 9.29 -3.68 -11.58
N SER A 181 8.49 -4.72 -11.39
CA SER A 181 7.06 -4.60 -11.12
C SER A 181 6.78 -4.05 -9.72
N LEU A 182 5.51 -3.75 -9.42
CA LEU A 182 5.10 -3.39 -8.06
C LEU A 182 5.31 -4.57 -7.08
N GLU A 183 4.93 -5.79 -7.48
CA GLU A 183 5.13 -7.00 -6.67
C GLU A 183 6.61 -7.26 -6.39
N GLY A 184 7.47 -7.08 -7.39
CA GLY A 184 8.92 -7.21 -7.24
C GLY A 184 9.49 -6.20 -6.24
N LEU A 185 8.99 -4.97 -6.27
CA LEU A 185 9.36 -3.94 -5.30
C LEU A 185 8.91 -4.31 -3.88
N TYR A 186 7.67 -4.76 -3.71
CA TYR A 186 7.16 -5.18 -2.39
C TYR A 186 7.94 -6.37 -1.84
N ARG A 187 8.28 -7.35 -2.71
CA ARG A 187 9.13 -8.47 -2.34
C ARG A 187 10.52 -8.02 -1.88
N ARG A 188 11.12 -7.02 -2.52
CA ARG A 188 12.42 -6.46 -2.09
C ARG A 188 12.37 -5.82 -0.70
N TRP A 189 11.23 -5.24 -0.36
CA TRP A 189 11.01 -4.58 0.94
C TRP A 189 10.40 -5.53 1.99
N ASN A 190 10.23 -6.81 1.66
CA ASN A 190 9.53 -7.78 2.51
C ASN A 190 8.16 -7.25 2.98
N LEU A 191 7.42 -6.57 2.09
CA LEU A 191 6.08 -6.05 2.37
C LEU A 191 5.03 -6.96 1.76
N ALA A 192 4.05 -7.38 2.56
CA ALA A 192 2.84 -8.01 2.04
C ALA A 192 2.03 -6.99 1.25
N MET A 193 1.43 -7.42 0.13
CA MET A 193 0.45 -6.62 -0.61
C MET A 193 -0.95 -6.93 -0.06
N THR A 194 -1.50 -6.01 0.73
CA THR A 194 -2.83 -6.07 1.33
C THR A 194 -3.60 -4.80 0.96
N ASP A 195 -4.87 -4.70 1.36
CA ASP A 195 -5.64 -3.46 1.15
C ASP A 195 -4.98 -2.26 1.86
N ASP A 196 -4.39 -2.46 3.04
CA ASP A 196 -3.73 -1.40 3.82
C ASP A 196 -2.39 -0.96 3.23
N THR A 197 -1.67 -1.88 2.59
CA THR A 197 -0.32 -1.63 2.09
C THR A 197 -0.28 -1.32 0.62
N LYS A 198 -1.37 -1.52 -0.12
CA LYS A 198 -1.48 -1.07 -1.51
C LYS A 198 -1.22 0.44 -1.57
N PRO A 199 -0.38 0.94 -2.51
CA PRO A 199 -0.12 2.37 -2.57
C PRO A 199 -1.42 3.14 -2.80
N ALA A 200 -1.75 4.03 -1.87
CA ALA A 200 -2.87 4.94 -1.99
C ALA A 200 -2.57 6.08 -2.97
N PHE A 201 -1.28 6.43 -3.10
CA PHE A 201 -0.80 7.52 -3.94
C PHE A 201 0.48 7.13 -4.69
N THR A 202 0.64 7.75 -5.85
CA THR A 202 1.78 7.60 -6.75
C THR A 202 2.27 8.95 -7.26
N ASP A 203 3.33 8.97 -8.08
CA ASP A 203 3.78 10.18 -8.77
C ASP A 203 2.69 10.82 -9.66
N ALA A 204 1.72 10.05 -10.14
CA ALA A 204 0.62 10.57 -10.94
C ALA A 204 -0.31 11.50 -10.15
N ASP A 205 -0.30 11.38 -8.83
CA ASP A 205 -1.15 12.15 -7.92
C ASP A 205 -0.45 13.41 -7.41
N LEU A 206 0.85 13.58 -7.68
CA LEU A 206 1.63 14.74 -7.25
C LEU A 206 1.23 16.01 -8.02
N LEU A 207 0.88 17.05 -7.26
CA LEU A 207 0.61 18.39 -7.78
C LEU A 207 1.87 19.27 -7.84
N GLN A 208 2.93 18.87 -7.14
CA GLN A 208 4.23 19.54 -7.16
C GLN A 208 5.36 18.54 -6.94
N VAL A 209 6.59 18.94 -7.29
CA VAL A 209 7.80 18.17 -6.95
C VAL A 209 7.93 18.07 -5.42
N PRO A 210 8.20 16.87 -4.85
CA PRO A 210 8.44 16.71 -3.42
C PRO A 210 9.54 17.64 -2.91
N LYS A 211 9.30 18.31 -1.78
CA LYS A 211 10.24 19.26 -1.18
C LYS A 211 10.85 18.65 0.08
N PRO A 212 12.18 18.67 0.29
CA PRO A 212 12.75 18.27 1.56
C PRO A 212 12.14 19.09 2.70
N PHE A 213 11.59 18.42 3.71
CA PHE A 213 10.94 19.05 4.86
C PHE A 213 11.83 18.97 6.11
N GLY A 214 12.41 17.80 6.34
CA GLY A 214 13.30 17.54 7.46
C GLY A 214 14.09 16.26 7.27
N ALA A 215 15.03 15.98 8.16
CA ALA A 215 15.77 14.74 8.19
C ALA A 215 15.74 14.17 9.61
N GLY A 216 15.30 12.92 9.74
CA GLY A 216 15.52 12.12 10.94
C GLY A 216 16.90 11.46 10.89
N LYS A 217 17.21 10.63 11.90
CA LYS A 217 18.45 9.84 11.92
C LYS A 217 18.54 8.85 10.74
N SER A 218 17.40 8.31 10.31
CA SER A 218 17.35 7.19 9.36
C SER A 218 16.92 7.59 7.95
N THR A 219 16.04 8.59 7.77
CA THR A 219 15.51 9.01 6.46
C THR A 219 15.22 10.50 6.36
N HIS A 220 15.22 11.03 5.13
CA HIS A 220 14.71 12.36 4.82
C HIS A 220 13.20 12.30 4.64
N VAL A 221 12.50 13.28 5.21
CA VAL A 221 11.06 13.47 5.07
C VAL A 221 10.81 14.56 4.03
N TYR A 222 9.81 14.35 3.18
CA TYR A 222 9.46 15.26 2.10
C TYR A 222 8.05 15.81 2.30
N GLU A 223 7.87 17.11 2.15
CA GLU A 223 6.54 17.71 1.98
C GLU A 223 6.05 17.41 0.56
N VAL A 224 4.83 16.88 0.46
CA VAL A 224 4.16 16.57 -0.80
C VAL A 224 2.78 17.22 -0.84
N LYS A 225 2.36 17.59 -2.05
CA LYS A 225 0.97 18.00 -2.33
C LYS A 225 0.39 17.05 -3.34
N LEU A 226 -0.72 16.43 -2.97
CA LEU A 226 -1.34 15.34 -3.72
C LEU A 226 -2.76 15.71 -4.08
N LYS A 227 -3.24 15.14 -5.18
CA LYS A 227 -4.65 15.18 -5.58
C LYS A 227 -5.34 13.93 -5.07
N GLU A 228 -6.39 14.11 -4.27
CA GLU A 228 -7.25 13.02 -3.81
C GLU A 228 -8.18 12.51 -4.94
N THR A 229 -8.82 11.37 -4.71
CA THR A 229 -9.74 10.76 -5.68
C THR A 229 -10.97 11.63 -5.96
N ASP A 230 -11.40 12.42 -4.98
CA ASP A 230 -12.47 13.42 -5.10
C ASP A 230 -12.00 14.75 -5.71
N GLY A 231 -10.69 14.88 -5.96
CA GLY A 231 -10.05 16.08 -6.49
C GLY A 231 -9.60 17.09 -5.44
N ALA A 232 -9.80 16.82 -4.15
CA ALA A 232 -9.26 17.66 -3.06
C ALA A 232 -7.73 17.66 -3.07
N VAL A 233 -7.15 18.69 -2.44
CA VAL A 233 -5.70 18.82 -2.30
C VAL A 233 -5.30 18.38 -0.89
N LEU A 234 -4.47 17.35 -0.81
CA LEU A 234 -3.88 16.87 0.42
C LEU A 234 -2.45 17.43 0.57
N ASN A 235 -2.17 18.12 1.68
CA ASN A 235 -0.82 18.47 2.09
C ASN A 235 -0.34 17.43 3.10
N ALA A 236 0.72 16.69 2.77
CA ALA A 236 1.18 15.56 3.55
C ALA A 236 2.71 15.50 3.63
N LEU A 237 3.20 14.66 4.51
CA LEU A 237 4.59 14.28 4.63
C LEU A 237 4.79 12.87 4.07
N PHE A 238 5.80 12.72 3.22
CA PHE A 238 6.24 11.44 2.69
C PHE A 238 7.58 11.05 3.30
N LYS A 239 7.62 9.88 3.94
CA LYS A 239 8.80 9.28 4.56
C LYS A 239 9.12 7.96 3.86
N PRO A 240 10.17 7.90 3.03
CA PRO A 240 10.66 6.65 2.45
C PRO A 240 10.96 5.60 3.51
N ILE A 241 10.78 4.32 3.18
CA ILE A 241 11.08 3.21 4.10
C ILE A 241 12.60 3.11 4.30
N PRO A 242 13.10 3.11 5.54
CA PRO A 242 14.50 2.80 5.81
C PRO A 242 14.77 1.30 5.58
N ARG A 243 15.97 0.95 5.08
CA ARG A 243 16.39 -0.46 5.05
C ARG A 243 16.78 -0.99 6.40
N GLU A 244 17.29 -0.12 7.26
CA GLU A 244 17.79 -0.49 8.56
C GLU A 244 17.33 0.52 9.60
N ASP A 245 17.08 0.05 10.82
CA ASP A 245 16.89 0.91 11.98
C ASP A 245 17.95 0.62 13.05
N TRP A 246 18.67 1.67 13.43
CA TRP A 246 19.72 1.65 14.44
C TRP A 246 19.29 2.38 15.72
N SER A 247 18.02 2.72 15.84
CA SER A 247 17.46 3.28 17.05
C SER A 247 17.72 2.37 18.25
N TYR A 248 18.05 2.99 19.38
CA TYR A 248 18.18 2.25 20.63
C TYR A 248 16.85 1.62 21.00
N ALA A 249 15.76 2.37 20.87
CA ALA A 249 14.45 1.93 21.32
C ALA A 249 13.89 0.81 20.43
N GLY A 250 14.15 0.80 19.12
CA GLY A 250 13.91 -0.38 18.28
C GLY A 250 14.70 -1.61 18.76
N TRP A 251 16.00 -1.49 19.01
CA TRP A 251 16.81 -2.61 19.51
C TRP A 251 16.34 -3.13 20.87
N ALA A 252 16.04 -2.24 21.80
CA ALA A 252 15.64 -2.56 23.18
C ALA A 252 14.27 -3.24 23.22
N THR A 253 13.34 -2.82 22.37
CA THR A 253 12.00 -3.42 22.26
C THR A 253 11.99 -4.70 21.41
N GLY A 254 13.08 -5.05 20.73
CA GLY A 254 13.20 -6.30 19.96
C GLY A 254 12.85 -6.17 18.47
N ILE A 255 12.86 -4.96 17.92
CA ILE A 255 12.67 -4.71 16.50
C ILE A 255 13.95 -5.13 15.73
N PRO A 256 13.83 -5.91 14.63
CA PRO A 256 14.99 -6.31 13.83
C PRO A 256 15.65 -5.11 13.15
N ARG A 257 16.98 -4.99 13.30
CA ARG A 257 17.73 -3.87 12.69
C ARG A 257 17.70 -3.88 11.17
N SER A 258 17.81 -5.05 10.54
CA SER A 258 17.96 -5.20 9.09
C SER A 258 16.63 -5.24 8.33
N ASP A 259 15.51 -5.33 9.04
CA ASP A 259 14.17 -5.32 8.48
C ASP A 259 13.18 -4.85 9.55
N PRO A 260 13.16 -3.55 9.85
CA PRO A 260 12.37 -3.02 10.95
C PRO A 260 10.88 -3.03 10.66
N GLN A 261 10.43 -3.23 9.40
CA GLN A 261 9.01 -3.25 9.02
C GLN A 261 8.24 -1.98 9.45
N THR A 262 8.88 -0.80 9.37
CA THR A 262 8.32 0.46 9.91
C THR A 262 6.96 0.83 9.32
N VAL A 263 6.69 0.46 8.05
CA VAL A 263 5.37 0.65 7.44
C VAL A 263 4.29 -0.10 8.21
N MET A 264 4.51 -1.39 8.45
CA MET A 264 3.53 -2.24 9.12
C MET A 264 3.26 -1.76 10.54
N ARG A 265 4.29 -1.27 11.24
CA ARG A 265 4.18 -0.71 12.59
C ARG A 265 3.35 0.57 12.63
N ASN A 266 3.57 1.48 11.69
CA ASN A 266 2.77 2.71 11.60
C ASN A 266 1.31 2.42 11.26
N LEU A 267 1.05 1.54 10.27
CA LEU A 267 -0.31 1.13 9.92
C LEU A 267 -1.02 0.42 11.09
N ALA A 268 -0.32 -0.47 11.80
CA ALA A 268 -0.83 -1.14 12.99
C ALA A 268 -1.17 -0.14 14.12
N THR A 269 -0.37 0.91 14.27
CA THR A 269 -0.60 1.97 15.26
C THR A 269 -1.85 2.78 14.93
N VAL A 270 -2.06 3.09 13.64
CA VAL A 270 -3.29 3.73 13.16
C VAL A 270 -4.52 2.86 13.42
N ASP A 271 -4.44 1.55 13.17
CA ASP A 271 -5.55 0.63 13.41
C ASP A 271 -5.92 0.56 14.90
N TYR A 272 -4.92 0.51 15.79
CA TYR A 272 -5.14 0.60 17.25
C TYR A 272 -5.83 1.90 17.64
N ALA A 273 -5.32 3.04 17.17
CA ALA A 273 -5.88 4.35 17.46
C ALA A 273 -7.35 4.45 17.02
N ARG A 274 -7.67 3.98 15.80
CA ARG A 274 -9.04 3.92 15.27
C ARG A 274 -9.93 2.98 16.09
N LYS A 275 -9.44 1.80 16.47
CA LYS A 275 -10.20 0.83 17.28
C LYS A 275 -10.58 1.39 18.66
N LEU A 276 -9.70 2.19 19.25
CA LEU A 276 -9.93 2.86 20.53
C LEU A 276 -10.77 4.14 20.39
N GLY A 277 -10.97 4.65 19.17
CA GLY A 277 -11.55 5.98 18.96
C GLY A 277 -10.65 7.12 19.43
N PHE A 278 -9.34 6.87 19.49
CA PHE A 278 -8.35 7.89 19.86
C PHE A 278 -7.86 8.60 18.60
N HIS A 279 -8.16 9.88 18.46
CA HIS A 279 -7.76 10.70 17.31
C HIS A 279 -6.38 11.34 17.55
N VAL A 280 -5.39 10.50 17.91
CA VAL A 280 -4.06 10.95 18.37
C VAL A 280 -2.91 10.54 17.46
N ILE A 281 -3.20 9.94 16.31
CA ILE A 281 -2.22 9.54 15.29
C ILE A 281 -2.73 10.07 13.94
N PRO A 282 -1.89 10.73 13.13
CA PRO A 282 -2.29 11.21 11.82
C PRO A 282 -2.66 10.05 10.90
N ASP A 283 -3.60 10.29 9.97
CA ASP A 283 -3.91 9.29 8.96
C ASP A 283 -2.64 8.95 8.17
N THR A 284 -2.37 7.66 8.05
CA THR A 284 -1.13 7.14 7.47
C THR A 284 -1.46 6.08 6.43
N ARG A 285 -0.89 6.23 5.24
CA ARG A 285 -1.09 5.34 4.09
C ARG A 285 0.23 5.01 3.44
N VAL A 286 0.28 3.96 2.62
CA VAL A 286 1.45 3.69 1.78
C VAL A 286 1.39 4.54 0.52
N ALA A 287 2.53 5.10 0.11
CA ALA A 287 2.68 5.78 -1.17
C ALA A 287 3.92 5.30 -1.93
N LEU A 288 3.88 5.49 -3.25
CA LEU A 288 4.96 5.18 -4.16
C LEU A 288 5.41 6.44 -4.88
N ILE A 289 6.44 7.10 -4.37
CA ILE A 289 6.88 8.41 -4.86
C ILE A 289 8.35 8.37 -5.26
N ASP A 290 8.65 8.88 -6.45
CA ASP A 290 10.00 9.01 -6.97
C ASP A 290 10.66 10.32 -6.50
N VAL A 291 11.17 10.31 -5.26
CA VAL A 291 11.93 11.44 -4.71
C VAL A 291 13.34 11.56 -5.28
N GLU A 292 13.90 10.50 -5.88
CA GLU A 292 15.28 10.44 -6.38
C GLU A 292 15.39 10.56 -7.92
N LYS A 293 14.28 10.75 -8.62
CA LYS A 293 14.20 10.78 -10.10
C LYS A 293 14.68 9.47 -10.74
N LYS A 294 14.39 8.34 -10.10
CA LYS A 294 14.58 6.96 -10.56
C LYS A 294 13.22 6.33 -10.89
N PRO A 295 12.67 6.53 -12.10
CA PRO A 295 11.28 6.16 -12.44
C PRO A 295 10.92 4.67 -12.31
N PHE A 296 11.91 3.77 -12.29
CA PHE A 296 11.71 2.32 -12.09
C PHE A 296 12.29 1.81 -10.78
N ASP A 297 12.65 2.72 -9.89
CA ASP A 297 13.04 2.44 -8.51
C ASP A 297 12.53 3.57 -7.59
N PRO A 298 11.20 3.86 -7.63
CA PRO A 298 10.59 4.82 -6.74
C PRO A 298 10.70 4.35 -5.30
N SER A 299 10.68 5.31 -4.39
CA SER A 299 10.63 5.01 -2.96
C SER A 299 9.22 4.51 -2.62
N VAL A 300 9.15 3.34 -1.97
CA VAL A 300 8.00 3.02 -1.15
C VAL A 300 8.17 3.79 0.16
N GLY A 301 7.09 4.33 0.70
CA GLY A 301 7.14 5.11 1.92
C GLY A 301 5.78 5.26 2.59
N LEU A 302 5.81 5.84 3.77
CA LEU A 302 4.64 6.29 4.50
C LEU A 302 4.26 7.69 4.03
N LEU A 303 3.00 7.87 3.71
CA LEU A 303 2.38 9.16 3.54
C LEU A 303 1.54 9.46 4.77
N MET A 304 1.83 10.56 5.45
CA MET A 304 1.17 10.96 6.69
C MET A 304 0.59 12.36 6.51
N GLU A 305 -0.61 12.59 7.02
CA GLU A 305 -1.11 13.96 7.18
C GLU A 305 -0.15 14.79 8.02
N LEU A 306 -0.03 16.09 7.70
CA LEU A 306 0.78 16.99 8.50
C LEU A 306 0.13 17.18 9.88
N ALA A 307 0.81 16.72 10.93
CA ALA A 307 0.39 16.98 12.31
C ALA A 307 0.33 18.49 12.56
N PRO A 308 -0.84 19.05 12.94
CA PRO A 308 -0.98 20.49 13.13
C PRO A 308 -0.35 20.93 14.46
N GLY A 309 -0.04 22.22 14.55
CA GLY A 309 0.42 22.85 15.79
C GLY A 309 1.92 22.80 16.00
N GLU A 310 2.35 22.92 17.25
CA GLU A 310 3.75 22.94 17.65
C GLU A 310 4.13 21.63 18.34
N PRO A 311 5.39 21.18 18.25
CA PRO A 311 5.86 20.08 19.07
C PRO A 311 5.66 20.41 20.56
N ALA A 312 5.32 19.41 21.38
CA ALA A 312 5.02 19.62 22.80
C ALA A 312 6.16 20.32 23.57
N GLU A 313 7.42 20.03 23.23
CA GLU A 313 8.60 20.66 23.83
C GLU A 313 8.72 22.17 23.54
N ARG A 314 8.02 22.65 22.51
CA ARG A 314 7.94 24.08 22.14
C ARG A 314 6.59 24.70 22.45
N THR A 315 5.64 23.91 22.93
CA THR A 315 4.28 24.38 23.21
C THR A 315 4.29 25.24 24.48
N PRO A 316 3.64 26.42 24.48
CA PRO A 316 3.59 27.28 25.66
C PRO A 316 3.05 26.56 26.90
N ALA A 317 3.63 26.85 28.07
CA ALA A 317 3.26 26.22 29.35
C ALA A 317 1.76 26.37 29.69
N ASN A 318 1.13 27.49 29.33
CA ASN A 318 -0.30 27.69 29.56
C ASN A 318 -1.18 26.80 28.66
N VAL A 319 -0.72 26.43 27.47
CA VAL A 319 -1.40 25.46 26.60
C VAL A 319 -1.22 24.05 27.16
N LEU A 320 0.00 23.68 27.55
CA LEU A 320 0.28 22.40 28.23
C LEU A 320 -0.50 22.25 29.54
N ALA A 321 -0.82 23.33 30.23
CA ALA A 321 -1.57 23.27 31.49
C ALA A 321 -3.09 23.01 31.32
N ARG A 322 -3.63 23.14 30.10
CA ARG A 322 -5.08 22.99 29.85
C ARG A 322 -5.56 21.56 30.16
N ALA A 323 -6.79 21.46 30.69
CA ALA A 323 -7.40 20.20 31.07
C ALA A 323 -7.75 19.30 29.88
N ASP A 324 -8.22 19.91 28.79
CA ASP A 324 -8.56 19.22 27.54
C ASP A 324 -7.32 18.68 26.81
N VAL A 325 -6.23 19.46 26.76
CA VAL A 325 -4.91 19.00 26.26
C VAL A 325 -4.41 17.84 27.10
N ARG A 326 -4.55 17.89 28.43
CA ARG A 326 -4.16 16.80 29.33
C ARG A 326 -4.90 15.49 29.01
N ALA A 327 -6.20 15.56 28.73
CA ALA A 327 -6.97 14.40 28.33
C ALA A 327 -6.43 13.80 27.01
N GLU A 328 -6.24 14.62 25.98
CA GLU A 328 -5.74 14.14 24.67
C GLU A 328 -4.31 13.58 24.73
N VAL A 329 -3.40 14.22 25.48
CA VAL A 329 -2.04 13.69 25.70
C VAL A 329 -2.08 12.37 26.47
N THR A 330 -3.01 12.20 27.41
CA THR A 330 -3.17 10.92 28.12
C THR A 330 -3.66 9.80 27.20
N LYS A 331 -4.53 10.09 26.21
CA LYS A 331 -4.92 9.11 25.18
C LYS A 331 -3.72 8.66 24.35
N LEU A 332 -2.86 9.58 23.94
CA LEU A 332 -1.62 9.25 23.24
C LEU A 332 -0.71 8.38 24.10
N GLN A 333 -0.52 8.72 25.38
CA GLN A 333 0.27 7.92 26.31
C GLN A 333 -0.28 6.50 26.49
N LEU A 334 -1.60 6.34 26.63
CA LEU A 334 -2.24 5.02 26.70
C LEU A 334 -2.02 4.20 25.42
N LEU A 335 -2.14 4.85 24.26
CA LEU A 335 -1.86 4.22 22.97
C LEU A 335 -0.41 3.76 22.88
N ASP A 336 0.55 4.63 23.23
CA ASP A 336 1.98 4.30 23.20
C ASP A 336 2.33 3.13 24.13
N HIS A 337 1.68 3.01 25.30
CA HIS A 337 1.83 1.85 26.17
C HIS A 337 1.20 0.56 25.60
N LEU A 338 0.13 0.66 24.81
CA LEU A 338 -0.46 -0.50 24.11
C LEU A 338 0.42 -0.97 22.95
N THR A 339 0.88 -0.03 22.14
CA THR A 339 1.73 -0.32 20.98
C THR A 339 3.14 -0.65 21.40
N GLY A 340 3.60 -0.16 22.54
CA GLY A 340 5.00 -0.25 22.96
C GLY A 340 5.90 0.71 22.18
N GLU A 341 5.38 1.88 21.79
CA GLU A 341 6.19 2.95 21.20
C GLU A 341 7.32 3.33 22.16
N GLY A 342 8.55 3.36 21.69
CA GLY A 342 9.73 3.51 22.53
C GLY A 342 10.34 4.91 22.53
N ASP A 343 10.02 5.74 21.54
CA ASP A 343 10.70 7.00 21.22
C ASP A 343 9.77 8.22 21.34
N ARG A 344 8.71 8.13 22.16
CA ARG A 344 7.83 9.29 22.40
C ARG A 344 8.52 10.32 23.31
N HIS A 345 9.15 11.30 22.68
CA HIS A 345 9.65 12.52 23.32
C HIS A 345 8.88 13.77 22.86
N GLY A 346 9.16 14.93 23.47
CA GLY A 346 8.43 16.18 23.24
C GLY A 346 8.52 16.78 21.82
N PHE A 347 9.36 16.23 20.94
CA PHE A 347 9.41 16.58 19.51
C PHE A 347 8.63 15.60 18.61
N ASN A 348 8.20 14.46 19.15
CA ASN A 348 7.50 13.42 18.39
C ASN A 348 5.98 13.46 18.60
N TYR A 349 5.44 14.50 19.22
CA TYR A 349 4.01 14.77 19.20
C TYR A 349 3.72 16.26 19.21
N PHE A 350 2.64 16.63 18.55
CA PHE A 350 2.26 18.01 18.27
C PHE A 350 0.96 18.34 18.98
N ILE A 351 0.85 19.60 19.42
CA ILE A 351 -0.32 20.14 20.08
C ILE A 351 -0.79 21.36 19.29
N HIS A 352 -2.05 21.32 18.87
CA HIS A 352 -2.72 22.41 18.18
C HIS A 352 -3.97 22.82 18.96
N ILE A 353 -4.20 24.11 19.11
CA ILE A 353 -5.51 24.65 19.52
C ILE A 353 -6.12 25.27 18.28
N ASP A 354 -7.27 24.76 17.85
CA ASP A 354 -7.95 25.26 16.65
C ASP A 354 -8.71 26.57 16.90
N ALA A 355 -9.39 27.08 15.86
CA ALA A 355 -10.14 28.33 15.93
C ALA A 355 -11.37 28.25 16.86
N ASP A 356 -11.86 27.04 17.16
CA ASP A 356 -12.98 26.79 18.07
C ASP A 356 -12.51 26.49 19.51
N ASP A 357 -11.24 26.77 19.80
CA ASP A 357 -10.56 26.52 21.08
C ASP A 357 -10.51 25.04 21.47
N ARG A 358 -10.53 24.12 20.48
CA ARG A 358 -10.42 22.68 20.72
C ARG A 358 -8.98 22.20 20.52
N PRO A 359 -8.46 21.36 21.44
CA PRO A 359 -7.14 20.80 21.27
C PRO A 359 -7.15 19.59 20.33
N THR A 360 -6.10 19.50 19.53
CA THR A 360 -5.73 18.29 18.78
C THR A 360 -4.31 17.91 19.18
N VAL A 361 -4.11 16.63 19.50
CA VAL A 361 -2.80 16.05 19.80
C VAL A 361 -2.48 15.00 18.75
N MET A 362 -1.30 15.04 18.14
CA MET A 362 -0.91 14.08 17.11
C MET A 362 0.50 13.54 17.37
N GLY A 363 0.61 12.24 17.65
CA GLY A 363 1.85 11.51 17.76
C GLY A 363 2.35 11.03 16.38
N ILE A 364 3.61 11.33 16.08
CA ILE A 364 4.27 10.94 14.82
C ILE A 364 5.40 9.93 15.08
N ASP A 365 6.06 9.47 14.03
CA ASP A 365 7.26 8.64 14.12
C ASP A 365 7.07 7.31 14.87
N ASN A 366 5.96 6.60 14.57
CA ASN A 366 5.60 5.34 15.22
C ASN A 366 6.38 4.12 14.68
N ASP A 367 7.62 4.35 14.26
CA ASP A 367 8.51 3.34 13.67
C ASP A 367 8.95 2.31 14.71
N GLN A 368 8.89 2.64 16.00
CA GLN A 368 9.44 1.85 17.09
C GLN A 368 8.35 1.17 17.95
N CYS A 369 7.11 1.15 17.45
CA CYS A 369 6.00 0.38 18.01
C CYS A 369 6.18 -1.14 17.81
N PHE A 370 5.51 -1.91 18.66
CA PHE A 370 5.28 -3.36 18.55
C PHE A 370 6.52 -4.24 18.58
N GLY A 371 7.59 -3.82 19.27
CA GLY A 371 8.70 -4.72 19.55
C GLY A 371 8.26 -5.92 20.42
N GLU A 372 8.85 -7.09 20.16
CA GLU A 372 8.51 -8.36 20.81
C GLU A 372 8.98 -8.48 22.27
N LYS A 373 9.97 -7.69 22.70
CA LYS A 373 10.57 -7.78 24.05
C LYS A 373 9.88 -6.91 25.08
N LEU A 374 9.23 -5.83 24.67
CA LEU A 374 8.50 -4.95 25.57
C LEU A 374 7.10 -5.53 25.83
N THR A 375 6.96 -6.41 26.82
CA THR A 375 5.72 -7.17 27.02
C THR A 375 4.80 -6.60 28.09
N ALA A 376 5.35 -6.00 29.16
CA ALA A 376 4.54 -5.28 30.14
C ALA A 376 4.50 -3.78 29.79
N PRO A 377 3.33 -3.13 29.90
CA PRO A 377 3.21 -1.72 29.53
C PRO A 377 4.01 -0.79 30.44
N ALA A 378 4.24 -1.18 31.70
CA ALA A 378 5.06 -0.42 32.66
C ALA A 378 6.57 -0.54 32.41
N ASP A 379 7.03 -1.59 31.70
CA ASP A 379 8.45 -1.86 31.49
C ASP A 379 9.11 -0.85 30.54
N ALA A 380 8.30 -0.10 29.79
CA ALA A 380 8.78 1.01 28.97
C ALA A 380 9.55 2.05 29.81
N ARG A 381 9.38 2.08 31.13
CA ARG A 381 10.13 2.99 31.99
C ARG A 381 11.59 2.57 32.25
N TYR A 382 11.91 1.28 32.13
CA TYR A 382 13.17 0.71 32.61
C TYR A 382 14.09 0.34 31.44
N ALA A 383 15.12 1.15 31.24
CA ALA A 383 16.30 0.78 30.49
C ALA A 383 17.52 0.72 31.42
N ASP A 384 18.47 -0.14 31.08
CA ASP A 384 19.66 -0.51 31.89
C ASP A 384 20.57 0.69 32.25
N ASP A 385 20.39 1.86 31.63
CA ASP A 385 21.08 3.09 31.99
C ASP A 385 20.15 4.32 31.97
N SER A 386 20.57 5.40 32.65
CA SER A 386 19.81 6.65 32.75
C SER A 386 19.77 7.47 31.45
N GLN A 387 20.52 7.08 30.42
CA GLN A 387 20.62 7.81 29.14
C GLN A 387 19.72 7.23 28.04
N HIS A 388 19.19 6.02 28.21
CA HIS A 388 18.48 5.30 27.16
C HIS A 388 17.09 4.78 27.59
N ARG A 389 16.32 5.55 28.37
CA ARG A 389 14.97 5.12 28.78
C ARG A 389 13.99 5.18 27.61
N LEU A 390 13.26 4.07 27.37
CA LEU A 390 12.09 4.10 26.49
C LEU A 390 11.05 5.08 27.06
N LEU A 391 10.25 5.71 26.20
CA LEU A 391 9.29 6.75 26.60
C LEU A 391 9.89 7.89 27.44
N GLU A 392 11.20 8.10 27.34
CA GLU A 392 11.99 8.97 28.22
C GLU A 392 11.76 8.71 29.73
N GLY A 393 11.40 7.48 30.09
CA GLY A 393 11.20 7.05 31.48
C GLY A 393 9.82 7.40 32.06
N VAL A 394 8.85 7.73 31.21
CA VAL A 394 7.46 7.96 31.62
C VAL A 394 6.74 6.61 31.73
N GLY A 395 6.18 6.33 32.92
CA GLY A 395 5.35 5.15 33.17
C GLY A 395 3.88 5.38 32.81
N LEU A 396 3.04 4.40 33.16
CA LEU A 396 1.59 4.48 32.95
C LEU A 396 0.95 5.71 33.61
N PRO A 397 -0.11 6.30 33.01
CA PRO A 397 -0.76 7.47 33.57
C PRO A 397 -1.41 7.13 34.92
N PRO A 398 -1.32 8.04 35.91
CA PRO A 398 -1.84 7.81 37.26
C PRO A 398 -3.36 7.97 37.37
N VAL A 399 -4.02 8.39 36.29
CA VAL A 399 -5.44 8.70 36.21
C VAL A 399 -5.88 8.56 34.76
N VAL A 400 -7.10 8.08 34.55
CA VAL A 400 -7.76 8.03 33.23
C VAL A 400 -9.21 8.49 33.41
N ASP A 401 -9.88 8.91 32.35
CA ASP A 401 -11.32 9.15 32.41
C ASP A 401 -12.15 7.92 32.02
N THR A 402 -13.46 8.00 32.27
CA THR A 402 -14.41 6.91 31.95
C THR A 402 -14.49 6.56 30.47
N ASP A 403 -14.16 7.48 29.56
CA ASP A 403 -14.22 7.21 28.11
C ASP A 403 -13.00 6.43 27.65
N MET A 404 -11.81 6.77 28.16
CA MET A 404 -10.58 6.00 27.95
C MET A 404 -10.70 4.58 28.49
N GLU A 405 -11.23 4.43 29.71
CA GLU A 405 -11.50 3.12 30.32
C GLU A 405 -12.42 2.28 29.41
N ARG A 406 -13.56 2.85 29.01
CA ARG A 406 -14.55 2.15 28.17
C ARG A 406 -13.96 1.71 26.83
N ALA A 407 -13.16 2.57 26.19
CA ALA A 407 -12.51 2.26 24.92
C ALA A 407 -11.58 1.05 25.05
N ILE A 408 -10.74 1.03 26.09
CA ILE A 408 -9.78 -0.06 26.33
C ILE A 408 -10.50 -1.35 26.73
N GLU A 409 -11.54 -1.26 27.55
CA GLU A 409 -12.34 -2.43 27.94
C GLU A 409 -13.11 -3.06 26.76
N ALA A 410 -13.55 -2.24 25.79
CA ALA A 410 -14.33 -2.69 24.63
C ALA A 410 -13.49 -3.36 23.54
N MET A 411 -12.20 -3.06 23.43
CA MET A 411 -11.29 -3.79 22.54
C MET A 411 -11.12 -5.23 23.04
N THR A 412 -11.04 -6.21 22.14
CA THR A 412 -10.85 -7.64 22.48
C THR A 412 -9.52 -8.18 21.95
N GLU A 413 -9.11 -9.37 22.39
CA GLU A 413 -7.92 -10.04 21.84
C GLU A 413 -8.10 -10.44 20.37
N ASP A 414 -9.32 -10.81 19.97
CA ASP A 414 -9.65 -11.10 18.57
C ASP A 414 -9.52 -9.86 17.68
N ASP A 415 -9.90 -8.68 18.19
CA ASP A 415 -9.66 -7.42 17.48
C ASP A 415 -8.17 -7.20 17.25
N ILE A 416 -7.33 -7.42 18.28
CA ILE A 416 -5.88 -7.29 18.18
C ILE A 416 -5.31 -8.25 17.14
N HIS A 417 -5.72 -9.52 17.18
CA HIS A 417 -5.31 -10.50 16.17
C HIS A 417 -5.73 -10.08 14.75
N SER A 418 -6.95 -9.58 14.59
CA SER A 418 -7.46 -9.14 13.29
C SER A 418 -6.71 -7.92 12.76
N MET A 419 -6.39 -6.93 13.59
CA MET A 419 -5.69 -5.72 13.18
C MET A 419 -4.22 -5.99 12.84
N LEU A 420 -3.56 -6.87 13.61
CA LEU A 420 -2.11 -7.08 13.53
C LEU A 420 -1.68 -8.28 12.68
N GLY A 421 -2.56 -9.26 12.44
CA GLY A 421 -2.21 -10.58 11.90
C GLY A 421 -1.59 -10.58 10.50
N ASN A 422 -1.84 -9.55 9.69
CA ASN A 422 -1.24 -9.36 8.37
C ASN A 422 -0.09 -8.33 8.36
N LYS A 423 0.26 -7.75 9.51
CA LYS A 423 1.25 -6.68 9.67
C LYS A 423 2.47 -7.12 10.48
N LEU A 424 2.25 -7.91 11.52
CA LEU A 424 3.27 -8.25 12.52
C LEU A 424 3.44 -9.76 12.67
N ASN A 425 4.58 -10.17 13.20
CA ASN A 425 4.84 -11.59 13.46
C ASN A 425 4.17 -12.07 14.76
N THR A 426 4.11 -13.39 14.96
CA THR A 426 3.44 -14.00 16.11
C THR A 426 3.99 -13.54 17.46
N ALA A 427 5.29 -13.32 17.59
CA ALA A 427 5.92 -12.89 18.84
C ALA A 427 5.56 -11.44 19.18
N GLU A 428 5.53 -10.56 18.18
CA GLU A 428 5.11 -9.16 18.31
C GLU A 428 3.64 -9.05 18.71
N ILE A 429 2.77 -9.86 18.09
CA ILE A 429 1.34 -9.93 18.45
C ILE A 429 1.17 -10.44 19.89
N ALA A 430 1.92 -11.48 20.28
CA ALA A 430 1.89 -11.99 21.65
C ALA A 430 2.33 -10.94 22.68
N ALA A 431 3.34 -10.12 22.35
CA ALA A 431 3.76 -8.99 23.18
C ALA A 431 2.68 -7.90 23.27
N ALA A 432 2.01 -7.57 22.16
CA ALA A 432 0.89 -6.62 22.13
C ALA A 432 -0.28 -7.07 23.01
N LEU A 433 -0.61 -8.37 22.99
CA LEU A 433 -1.64 -8.94 23.87
C LEU A 433 -1.26 -8.87 25.35
N GLN A 434 0.02 -9.08 25.68
CA GLN A 434 0.50 -8.92 27.05
C GLN A 434 0.41 -7.46 27.52
N ARG A 435 0.78 -6.51 26.67
CA ARG A 435 0.63 -5.07 26.96
C ARG A 435 -0.82 -4.70 27.18
N TYR A 436 -1.72 -5.16 26.31
CA TYR A 436 -3.16 -4.97 26.44
C TYR A 436 -3.70 -5.51 27.78
N ARG A 437 -3.41 -6.76 28.13
CA ARG A 437 -3.83 -7.35 29.42
C ARG A 437 -3.28 -6.58 30.61
N GLY A 438 -2.00 -6.17 30.54
CA GLY A 438 -1.36 -5.35 31.58
C GLY A 438 -2.04 -4.00 31.75
N LEU A 439 -2.45 -3.35 30.66
CA LEU A 439 -3.14 -2.07 30.71
C LEU A 439 -4.56 -2.20 31.29
N LYS A 440 -5.28 -3.28 30.97
CA LYS A 440 -6.57 -3.56 31.63
C LYS A 440 -6.41 -3.72 33.13
N ALA A 441 -5.39 -4.46 33.57
CA ALA A 441 -5.10 -4.64 34.99
C ALA A 441 -4.80 -3.30 35.68
N HIS A 442 -4.04 -2.41 35.01
CA HIS A 442 -3.80 -1.05 35.49
C HIS A 442 -5.10 -0.24 35.66
N ILE A 443 -5.99 -0.27 34.66
CA ILE A 443 -7.28 0.43 34.75
C ILE A 443 -8.15 -0.10 35.89
N VAL A 444 -8.16 -1.41 36.12
CA VAL A 444 -8.87 -2.00 37.29
C VAL A 444 -8.30 -1.44 38.60
N GLN A 445 -6.98 -1.35 38.73
CA GLN A 445 -6.35 -0.75 39.92
C GLN A 445 -6.72 0.73 40.09
N LEU A 446 -6.72 1.50 39.00
CA LEU A 446 -7.16 2.90 39.04
C LEU A 446 -8.62 2.99 39.52
N ARG A 447 -9.51 2.12 39.04
CA ARG A 447 -10.92 2.08 39.45
C ARG A 447 -11.06 1.79 40.94
N GLU A 448 -10.35 0.80 41.46
CA GLU A 448 -10.33 0.46 42.89
C GLU A 448 -9.82 1.62 43.77
N GLN A 449 -8.95 2.46 43.22
CA GLN A 449 -8.39 3.64 43.87
C GLN A 449 -9.21 4.91 43.68
N ASN A 450 -10.35 4.85 42.97
CA ASN A 450 -11.15 6.01 42.54
C ASN A 450 -10.34 7.02 41.69
N LEU A 451 -9.46 6.51 40.84
CA LEU A 451 -8.62 7.24 39.88
C LEU A 451 -9.09 7.06 38.42
N VAL A 452 -10.30 6.55 38.23
CA VAL A 452 -11.06 6.68 36.98
C VAL A 452 -12.03 7.85 37.18
N ILE A 453 -11.81 8.95 36.48
CA ILE A 453 -12.50 10.22 36.71
C ILE A 453 -13.60 10.48 35.68
N ASP A 454 -14.53 11.39 36.00
CA ASP A 454 -15.41 11.97 34.98
C ASP A 454 -14.56 12.84 34.03
N PRO A 455 -14.80 12.81 32.71
CA PRO A 455 -14.05 13.63 31.76
C PRO A 455 -14.01 15.14 32.09
N LYS A 456 -14.97 15.68 32.84
CA LYS A 456 -14.93 17.10 33.27
C LYS A 456 -13.92 17.37 34.39
N ASP A 457 -13.46 16.35 35.10
CA ASP A 457 -12.65 16.50 36.30
C ASP A 457 -11.14 16.67 36.00
N TRP A 458 -10.76 16.64 34.71
CA TRP A 458 -9.37 16.86 34.27
C TRP A 458 -8.78 18.19 34.76
N GLU A 459 -9.60 19.21 35.01
CA GLU A 459 -9.16 20.52 35.51
C GLU A 459 -8.96 20.57 37.03
N THR A 460 -9.42 19.57 37.77
CA THR A 460 -9.39 19.63 39.24
C THR A 460 -7.96 19.63 39.79
N PRO A 461 -7.64 20.45 40.81
CA PRO A 461 -6.30 20.47 41.40
C PRO A 461 -5.83 19.09 41.92
N GLN A 462 -6.77 18.27 42.37
CA GLN A 462 -6.50 16.91 42.84
C GLN A 462 -5.97 16.02 41.72
N VAL A 463 -6.61 16.02 40.55
CA VAL A 463 -6.16 15.28 39.37
C VAL A 463 -4.81 15.81 38.87
N GLN A 464 -4.64 17.14 38.84
CA GLN A 464 -3.38 17.77 38.42
C GLN A 464 -2.20 17.36 39.31
N ALA A 465 -2.41 17.27 40.62
CA ALA A 465 -1.37 16.91 41.58
C ALA A 465 -0.87 15.45 41.45
N LEU A 466 -1.65 14.57 40.82
CA LEU A 466 -1.24 13.18 40.57
C LEU A 466 -0.24 13.05 39.42
N MET A 467 -0.25 14.00 38.48
CA MET A 467 0.58 13.98 37.30
C MET A 467 1.99 14.49 37.62
N THR A 468 2.97 13.63 37.39
CA THR A 468 4.39 13.89 37.63
C THR A 468 5.19 13.62 36.35
N PRO A 469 6.39 14.21 36.20
CA PRO A 469 7.26 13.90 35.07
C PRO A 469 7.60 12.41 34.89
N GLN A 470 7.38 11.58 35.91
CA GLN A 470 7.64 10.14 35.87
C GLN A 470 6.45 9.31 35.36
N ASN A 471 5.25 9.88 35.26
CA ASN A 471 4.02 9.16 34.91
C ASN A 471 3.13 9.92 33.90
N SER A 472 3.54 11.10 33.43
CA SER A 472 2.79 11.89 32.46
C SER A 472 3.72 12.59 31.47
N TYR A 473 3.47 12.41 30.17
CA TYR A 473 4.18 13.18 29.12
C TYR A 473 3.99 14.69 29.31
N LEU A 474 2.77 15.10 29.61
CA LEU A 474 2.43 16.51 29.82
C LEU A 474 3.24 17.12 30.98
N ALA A 475 3.31 16.42 32.12
CA ALA A 475 4.07 16.91 33.27
C ALA A 475 5.58 16.94 33.00
N ARG A 476 6.11 15.94 32.26
CA ARG A 476 7.51 15.93 31.80
C ARG A 476 7.82 17.15 30.94
N ASP A 477 6.98 17.43 29.95
CA ASP A 477 7.25 18.49 28.98
C ASP A 477 6.96 19.88 29.57
N LEU A 478 5.97 20.01 30.45
CA LEU A 478 5.75 21.24 31.24
C LEU A 478 6.98 21.58 32.11
N GLN A 479 7.60 20.59 32.75
CA GLN A 479 8.82 20.79 33.54
C GLN A 479 9.97 21.32 32.67
N ARG A 480 10.12 20.80 31.44
CA ARG A 480 11.17 21.25 30.50
C ARG A 480 10.94 22.68 30.04
N VAL A 481 9.72 23.02 29.66
CA VAL A 481 9.36 24.36 29.21
C VAL A 481 9.50 25.38 30.34
N ALA A 482 9.18 25.02 31.57
CA ALA A 482 9.33 25.90 32.74
C ALA A 482 10.79 26.07 33.20
N GLY A 483 11.68 25.15 32.83
CA GLY A 483 13.09 25.18 33.17
C GLY A 483 13.99 25.83 32.11
N ALA A 484 13.46 26.08 30.91
CA ALA A 484 14.09 26.81 29.82
C ALA A 484 13.82 28.31 29.95
#